data_AF-A0A443I633-F1
#
_entry.id   AF-A0A443I633-F1
#
_cell.length_a   1.000
_cell.length_b   1.000
_cell.length_c   1.000
_cell.angle_alpha   90.00
_cell.angle_beta   90.00
_cell.angle_gamma   90.00
#
_symmetry.space_group_name_H-M   'P 1'
#
loop_
_entity.id
_entity.type
_entity.pdbx_description
1 polymer ?
#
loop_
_entity_poly.entity_id
_entity_poly.type
_entity_poly.pdbx_seq_one_letter_code
_entity_poly.pdbx_strand_id
1 'polypeptide(L)'
;MAAAEHVILKDEMAVELPSLPPNQGLEAFKDIIFGSTAGIAGKFIEYPFDTIKVRLQSQPDHLPLRYSGPLDCFRQSFQAEGIRGLYRGISAPLAGAAIENSSLFFSYRIAQEALQAAIYSPTEPLPFSALLLCGAASGAFTSILLTPVELIKCKMQVPVSAGQKPPGPLALIVSVFRHSGLFGFWRGQLGTLIRETGGSAAWFGSYEGVSAFFRGYSASPTADGSVSDSPPLPIYQQMLAGAAAGISYNFLFYPADTIKSRMQTEDVSRLSLDSRRPTFFSVGKSIWQQHGLKGLYRGCGITVGRSAPSSAFIFSIYECLRHYFEQDIFKGFCSQTTLPSYYLLAFSQTGQITTNRRTSIFKPSTMSTSPLTASELEILSTKAIAAKATAYCPYSKFRVGACILTQSGECITGANVENASYPVGTCAERVAFGTAIVAGHKDFKAIAVATDIKPGASPCGMCRQFMREFTTPSFPVYMYDGDGNHTVVTMGELLPGSFGPNDLLSRSEQDK
;
A
#
# COMPACT_ATOMS: atom_id res chain seq x y z
N MET A 1 21.57 28.40 29.54
CA MET A 1 22.83 28.02 28.89
C MET A 1 22.52 26.91 27.91
N ALA A 2 22.60 27.25 26.61
CA ALA A 2 22.39 26.45 25.39
C ALA A 2 21.11 25.57 25.38
N ALA A 3 19.91 26.11 25.19
CA ALA A 3 19.31 26.47 23.88
C ALA A 3 19.43 25.33 22.84
N ALA A 4 18.61 24.29 23.01
CA ALA A 4 18.38 23.26 22.00
C ALA A 4 17.17 23.71 21.15
N GLU A 5 17.42 24.08 19.89
CA GLU A 5 16.38 24.42 18.93
C GLU A 5 15.57 23.18 18.55
N HIS A 6 14.26 23.30 18.74
CA HIS A 6 13.24 22.34 18.34
C HIS A 6 13.16 22.29 16.81
N VAL A 7 13.76 21.27 16.21
CA VAL A 7 13.46 20.89 14.82
C VAL A 7 12.16 20.07 14.86
N ILE A 8 11.05 20.74 14.59
CA ILE A 8 9.74 20.14 14.34
C ILE A 8 9.83 19.43 12.98
N LEU A 9 10.16 18.15 13.00
CA LEU A 9 10.07 17.27 11.83
C LEU A 9 8.65 16.72 11.77
N LYS A 10 7.92 17.11 10.73
CA LYS A 10 6.58 16.59 10.43
C LYS A 10 6.68 15.09 10.12
N ASP A 11 5.91 14.30 10.86
CA ASP A 11 5.73 12.86 10.64
C ASP A 11 4.96 12.62 9.34
N GLU A 12 5.67 12.33 8.24
CA GLU A 12 5.11 11.62 7.08
C GLU A 12 5.76 10.24 6.98
N MET A 13 5.25 9.31 7.78
CA MET A 13 5.27 7.89 7.45
C MET A 13 3.86 7.31 7.64
N ALA A 14 2.93 7.87 6.88
CA ALA A 14 1.97 7.01 6.22
C ALA A 14 2.77 6.07 5.32
N VAL A 15 2.38 4.79 5.27
CA VAL A 15 2.67 3.94 4.11
C VAL A 15 2.39 4.80 2.88
N GLU A 16 3.40 5.08 2.06
CA GLU A 16 3.22 5.82 0.80
C GLU A 16 2.24 5.01 -0.06
N LEU A 17 0.96 5.36 0.06
CA LEU A 17 0.02 5.21 -1.03
C LEU A 17 0.56 6.10 -2.14
N PRO A 18 0.87 5.56 -3.33
CA PRO A 18 1.37 6.34 -4.44
C PRO A 18 0.46 7.55 -4.67
N SER A 19 1.07 8.74 -4.79
CA SER A 19 0.35 9.97 -5.12
C SER A 19 -0.41 9.77 -6.42
N LEU A 20 -1.74 9.76 -6.34
CA LEU A 20 -2.66 9.19 -7.33
C LEU A 20 -2.66 9.99 -8.65
N PRO A 21 -2.13 9.42 -9.76
CA PRO A 21 -2.44 9.88 -11.12
C PRO A 21 -3.81 9.29 -11.55
N PRO A 22 -4.39 9.73 -12.69
CA PRO A 22 -5.80 9.53 -12.99
C PRO A 22 -6.06 8.11 -13.49
N ASN A 23 -6.27 7.14 -12.57
CA ASN A 23 -6.87 5.80 -12.79
C ASN A 23 -7.04 5.05 -11.44
N GLN A 24 -7.71 5.69 -10.46
CA GLN A 24 -7.71 5.30 -9.03
C GLN A 24 -8.15 3.85 -8.73
N GLY A 25 -9.13 3.32 -9.46
CA GLY A 25 -9.60 1.95 -9.21
C GLY A 25 -8.63 0.90 -9.75
N LEU A 26 -8.02 1.16 -10.91
CA LEU A 26 -7.18 0.19 -11.59
C LEU A 26 -5.81 0.07 -10.93
N GLU A 27 -5.19 1.19 -10.55
CA GLU A 27 -3.89 1.16 -9.85
C GLU A 27 -4.01 0.58 -8.44
N ALA A 28 -5.04 0.97 -7.67
CA ALA A 28 -5.29 0.35 -6.36
C ALA A 28 -5.58 -1.16 -6.47
N PHE A 29 -6.34 -1.57 -7.49
CA PHE A 29 -6.59 -2.98 -7.76
C PHE A 29 -5.33 -3.74 -8.18
N LYS A 30 -4.47 -3.12 -9.00
CA LYS A 30 -3.15 -3.66 -9.37
C LYS A 30 -2.26 -3.83 -8.14
N ASP A 31 -2.15 -2.80 -7.29
CA ASP A 31 -1.36 -2.88 -6.06
C ASP A 31 -1.87 -3.97 -5.12
N ILE A 32 -3.18 -4.14 -5.01
CA ILE A 32 -3.79 -5.23 -4.23
C ILE A 32 -3.45 -6.60 -4.85
N ILE A 33 -3.54 -6.77 -6.17
CA ILE A 33 -3.21 -8.04 -6.85
C ILE A 33 -1.73 -8.34 -6.74
N PHE A 34 -0.85 -7.38 -7.03
CA PHE A 34 0.59 -7.55 -7.01
C PHE A 34 1.08 -7.79 -5.59
N GLY A 35 0.59 -7.03 -4.61
CA GLY A 35 0.86 -7.24 -3.20
C GLY A 35 0.39 -8.62 -2.71
N SER A 36 -0.82 -9.03 -3.10
CA SER A 36 -1.35 -10.36 -2.73
C SER A 36 -0.55 -11.49 -3.38
N THR A 37 -0.18 -11.36 -4.65
CA THR A 37 0.59 -12.36 -5.40
C THR A 37 2.01 -12.48 -4.84
N ALA A 38 2.67 -11.35 -4.59
CA ALA A 38 3.99 -11.31 -3.95
C ALA A 38 3.94 -11.91 -2.54
N GLY A 39 2.90 -11.62 -1.76
CA GLY A 39 2.70 -12.20 -0.43
C GLY A 39 2.50 -13.71 -0.44
N ILE A 40 1.70 -14.23 -1.37
CA ILE A 40 1.50 -15.68 -1.56
C ILE A 40 2.81 -16.35 -1.98
N ALA A 41 3.49 -15.81 -2.98
CA ALA A 41 4.75 -16.35 -3.46
C ALA A 41 5.84 -16.34 -2.37
N GLY A 42 5.92 -15.25 -1.59
CA GLY A 42 6.76 -15.17 -0.40
C GLY A 42 6.45 -16.28 0.59
N LYS A 43 5.17 -16.54 0.90
CA LYS A 43 4.78 -17.65 1.79
C LYS A 43 5.20 -19.02 1.28
N PHE A 44 5.16 -19.29 -0.04
CA PHE A 44 5.67 -20.54 -0.58
C PHE A 44 7.18 -20.72 -0.39
N ILE A 45 7.95 -19.64 -0.40
CA ILE A 45 9.40 -19.67 -0.14
C ILE A 45 9.68 -19.82 1.36
N GLU A 46 8.91 -19.15 2.22
CA GLU A 46 9.09 -19.19 3.67
C GLU A 46 8.67 -20.52 4.31
N TYR A 47 7.65 -21.18 3.74
CA TYR A 47 6.95 -22.28 4.40
C TYR A 47 7.84 -23.49 4.80
N PRO A 48 8.84 -23.92 4.00
CA PRO A 48 9.76 -24.97 4.41
C PRO A 48 10.55 -24.60 5.68
N PHE A 49 10.96 -23.34 5.83
CA PHE A 49 11.69 -22.86 7.02
C PHE A 49 10.80 -22.88 8.26
N ASP A 50 9.54 -22.46 8.12
CA ASP A 50 8.52 -22.53 9.17
C ASP A 50 8.30 -23.97 9.66
N THR A 51 8.22 -24.92 8.72
CA THR A 51 8.03 -26.33 9.05
C THR A 51 9.21 -26.89 9.85
N ILE A 52 10.45 -26.57 9.45
CA ILE A 52 11.66 -26.97 10.19
C ILE A 52 11.68 -26.34 11.57
N LYS A 53 11.36 -25.04 11.69
CA LYS A 53 11.28 -24.31 12.96
C LYS A 53 10.33 -25.00 13.94
N VAL A 54 9.08 -25.27 13.52
CA VAL A 54 8.08 -25.88 14.41
C VAL A 54 8.49 -27.30 14.81
N ARG A 55 9.03 -28.10 13.88
CA ARG A 55 9.58 -29.44 14.22
C ARG A 55 10.75 -29.38 15.19
N LEU A 56 11.57 -28.33 15.16
CA LEU A 56 12.65 -28.12 16.12
C LEU A 56 12.14 -27.69 17.50
N GLN A 57 11.08 -26.88 17.56
CA GLN A 57 10.45 -26.38 18.78
C GLN A 57 9.57 -27.44 19.48
N SER A 58 9.01 -28.38 18.73
CA SER A 58 8.05 -29.38 19.22
C SER A 58 8.65 -30.73 19.62
N GLN A 59 9.98 -30.86 19.70
CA GLN A 59 10.61 -32.16 20.03
C GLN A 59 10.34 -32.56 21.49
N PRO A 60 10.00 -33.83 21.78
CA PRO A 60 9.77 -34.29 23.14
C PRO A 60 11.07 -34.35 23.95
N ASP A 61 11.03 -33.87 25.20
CA ASP A 61 12.23 -33.71 26.06
C ASP A 61 12.75 -35.02 26.68
N HIS A 62 11.99 -36.11 26.56
CA HIS A 62 12.20 -37.36 27.30
C HIS A 62 12.95 -38.44 26.50
N LEU A 63 13.45 -38.09 25.32
CA LEU A 63 14.24 -38.96 24.43
C LEU A 63 15.48 -38.20 23.95
N PRO A 64 16.55 -38.89 23.49
CA PRO A 64 17.63 -38.21 22.78
C PRO A 64 17.06 -37.34 21.66
N LEU A 65 17.58 -36.12 21.52
CA LEU A 65 17.06 -35.14 20.56
C LEU A 65 16.93 -35.77 19.17
N ARG A 66 15.70 -35.82 18.65
CA ARG A 66 15.41 -36.40 17.33
C ARG A 66 16.15 -35.65 16.21
N TYR A 67 16.31 -34.33 16.36
CA TYR A 67 17.08 -33.52 15.43
C TYR A 67 18.17 -32.74 16.18
N SER A 68 19.41 -32.90 15.74
CA SER A 68 20.59 -32.21 16.26
C SER A 68 20.65 -30.73 15.86
N GLY A 69 19.99 -30.37 14.76
CA GLY A 69 19.92 -29.00 14.25
C GLY A 69 18.98 -28.83 13.06
N PRO A 70 18.89 -27.62 12.48
CA PRO A 70 17.99 -27.31 11.37
C PRO A 70 18.28 -28.09 10.08
N LEU A 71 19.55 -28.25 9.72
CA LEU A 71 19.96 -28.98 8.51
C LEU A 71 19.69 -30.49 8.64
N ASP A 72 19.90 -31.03 9.83
CA ASP A 72 19.58 -32.43 10.16
C ASP A 72 18.06 -32.67 10.12
N CYS A 73 17.27 -31.76 10.72
CA CYS A 73 15.82 -31.77 10.62
C CYS A 73 15.33 -31.72 9.17
N PHE A 74 15.91 -30.84 8.34
CA PHE A 74 15.58 -30.75 6.91
C PHE A 74 15.89 -32.07 6.18
N ARG A 75 17.11 -32.61 6.35
CA ARG A 75 17.54 -33.84 5.69
C ARG A 75 16.63 -35.02 6.06
N GLN A 76 16.35 -35.22 7.35
CA GLN A 76 15.46 -36.29 7.80
C GLN A 76 14.02 -36.09 7.32
N SER A 77 13.52 -34.85 7.32
CA SER A 77 12.19 -34.51 6.83
C SER A 77 12.03 -34.80 5.34
N PHE A 78 13.04 -34.42 4.55
CA PHE A 78 13.06 -34.64 3.11
C PHE A 78 13.17 -36.13 2.77
N GLN A 79 13.99 -36.89 3.50
CA GLN A 79 14.12 -38.33 3.30
C GLN A 79 12.86 -39.11 3.68
N ALA A 80 12.11 -38.66 4.70
CA ALA A 80 10.92 -39.35 5.17
C ALA A 80 9.66 -39.06 4.34
N GLU A 81 9.43 -37.80 3.97
CA GLU A 81 8.16 -37.34 3.39
C GLU A 81 8.32 -36.60 2.04
N GLY A 82 9.57 -36.38 1.60
CA GLY A 82 9.88 -35.60 0.40
C GLY A 82 9.43 -34.14 0.51
N ILE A 83 9.35 -33.47 -0.65
CA ILE A 83 8.92 -32.07 -0.78
C ILE A 83 7.48 -31.88 -0.27
N ARG A 84 6.60 -32.85 -0.48
CA ARG A 84 5.20 -32.78 -0.03
C ARG A 84 5.08 -32.69 1.50
N GLY A 85 6.03 -33.29 2.25
CA GLY A 85 6.09 -33.17 3.71
C GLY A 85 6.42 -31.76 4.19
N LEU A 86 7.29 -31.05 3.47
CA LEU A 86 7.69 -29.66 3.79
C LEU A 86 6.57 -28.65 3.54
N TYR A 87 5.70 -28.93 2.56
CA TYR A 87 4.55 -28.08 2.20
C TYR A 87 3.22 -28.50 2.83
N ARG A 88 3.27 -29.50 3.70
CA ARG A 88 2.09 -30.03 4.38
C ARG A 88 1.45 -28.97 5.26
N GLY A 89 0.17 -28.66 5.02
CA GLY A 89 -0.62 -27.77 5.86
C GLY A 89 -0.50 -26.28 5.53
N ILE A 90 0.07 -25.92 4.37
CA ILE A 90 0.27 -24.52 3.94
C ILE A 90 -1.02 -23.68 3.90
N SER A 91 -2.19 -24.31 3.75
CA SER A 91 -3.48 -23.61 3.72
C SER A 91 -3.80 -22.85 5.02
N ALA A 92 -3.44 -23.39 6.19
CA ALA A 92 -3.68 -22.73 7.46
C ALA A 92 -2.85 -21.43 7.63
N PRO A 93 -1.53 -21.42 7.38
CA PRO A 93 -0.74 -20.18 7.35
C PRO A 93 -1.14 -19.19 6.25
N LEU A 94 -1.58 -19.65 5.08
CA LEU A 94 -2.09 -18.72 4.05
C LEU A 94 -3.37 -18.01 4.53
N ALA A 95 -4.30 -18.75 5.13
CA ALA A 95 -5.49 -18.16 5.75
C ALA A 95 -5.11 -17.26 6.94
N GLY A 96 -4.14 -17.68 7.75
CA GLY A 96 -3.63 -16.90 8.89
C GLY A 96 -3.04 -15.56 8.46
N ALA A 97 -2.23 -15.54 7.41
CA ALA A 97 -1.64 -14.30 6.86
C ALA A 97 -2.71 -13.35 6.30
N ALA A 98 -3.74 -13.87 5.65
CA ALA A 98 -4.86 -13.06 5.16
C ALA A 98 -5.64 -12.41 6.32
N ILE A 99 -5.91 -13.18 7.38
CA ILE A 99 -6.56 -12.68 8.60
C ILE A 99 -5.69 -11.64 9.28
N GLU A 100 -4.40 -11.95 9.47
CA GLU A 100 -3.42 -11.09 10.13
C GLU A 100 -3.31 -9.73 9.46
N ASN A 101 -3.09 -9.69 8.14
CA ASN A 101 -2.98 -8.42 7.41
C ASN A 101 -4.29 -7.62 7.45
N SER A 102 -5.43 -8.28 7.20
CA SER A 102 -6.73 -7.61 7.19
C SER A 102 -7.09 -7.04 8.56
N SER A 103 -6.87 -7.81 9.62
CA SER A 103 -7.16 -7.37 10.98
C SER A 103 -6.21 -6.29 11.46
N LEU A 104 -4.92 -6.37 11.08
CA LEU A 104 -3.91 -5.40 11.47
C LEU A 104 -4.23 -4.04 10.86
N PHE A 105 -4.48 -3.93 9.55
CA PHE A 105 -4.86 -2.65 8.92
C PHE A 105 -6.17 -2.08 9.49
N PHE A 106 -7.18 -2.93 9.64
CA PHE A 106 -8.48 -2.50 10.17
C PHE A 106 -8.35 -1.96 11.60
N SER A 107 -7.73 -2.71 12.49
CA SER A 107 -7.59 -2.32 13.91
C SER A 107 -6.59 -1.19 14.11
N TYR A 108 -5.56 -1.10 13.27
CA TYR A 108 -4.62 0.02 13.28
C TYR A 108 -5.31 1.33 12.95
N ARG A 109 -6.13 1.37 11.89
CA ARG A 109 -6.90 2.57 11.52
C ARG A 109 -7.85 2.99 12.65
N ILE A 110 -8.59 2.04 13.23
CA ILE A 110 -9.49 2.32 14.36
C ILE A 110 -8.70 2.85 15.57
N ALA A 111 -7.53 2.27 15.87
CA ALA A 111 -6.70 2.72 16.98
C ALA A 111 -6.17 4.14 16.76
N GLN A 112 -5.80 4.50 15.52
CA GLN A 112 -5.39 5.86 15.17
C GLN A 112 -6.55 6.86 15.32
N GLU A 113 -7.73 6.54 14.76
CA GLU A 113 -8.94 7.37 14.86
C GLU A 113 -9.35 7.59 16.32
N ALA A 114 -9.34 6.52 17.13
CA ALA A 114 -9.69 6.60 18.55
C ALA A 114 -8.69 7.47 19.34
N LEU A 115 -7.39 7.36 19.04
CA LEU A 115 -6.34 8.12 19.72
C LEU A 115 -6.36 9.60 19.31
N GLN A 116 -6.62 9.88 18.03
CA GLN A 116 -6.86 11.23 17.52
C GLN A 116 -8.14 11.85 18.08
N ALA A 117 -9.20 11.07 18.33
CA ALA A 117 -10.41 11.60 18.93
C ALA A 117 -10.29 11.85 20.45
N ALA A 118 -9.46 11.07 21.15
CA ALA A 118 -9.39 11.09 22.61
C ALA A 118 -8.30 12.01 23.18
N ILE A 119 -7.13 12.11 22.53
CA ILE A 119 -5.93 12.73 23.12
C ILE A 119 -5.35 13.84 22.23
N TYR A 120 -5.39 13.66 20.91
CA TYR A 120 -4.77 14.59 19.95
C TYR A 120 -5.82 15.47 19.26
N SER A 121 -5.39 16.53 18.56
CA SER A 121 -6.30 17.30 17.70
C SER A 121 -6.38 16.66 16.31
N PRO A 122 -7.54 16.65 15.62
CA PRO A 122 -7.68 16.07 14.28
C PRO A 122 -6.77 16.68 13.20
N THR A 123 -6.18 17.84 13.49
CA THR A 123 -5.35 18.62 12.58
C THR A 123 -3.84 18.35 12.72
N GLU A 124 -3.41 17.64 13.76
CA GLU A 124 -2.00 17.33 13.99
C GLU A 124 -1.71 15.84 13.72
N PRO A 125 -0.60 15.51 13.04
CA PRO A 125 -0.19 14.12 12.86
C PRO A 125 0.14 13.48 14.22
N LEU A 126 -0.18 12.19 14.36
CA LEU A 126 0.11 11.42 15.57
C LEU A 126 1.63 11.28 15.76
N PRO A 127 2.18 11.54 16.96
CA PRO A 127 3.60 11.35 17.20
C PRO A 127 4.00 9.88 17.11
N PHE A 128 5.26 9.60 16.78
CA PHE A 128 5.79 8.23 16.69
C PHE A 128 5.43 7.29 17.86
N SER A 129 5.43 7.78 19.10
CA SER A 129 5.03 6.97 20.28
C SER A 129 3.55 6.56 20.25
N ALA A 130 2.69 7.44 19.73
CA ALA A 130 1.28 7.17 19.52
C ALA A 130 1.07 6.16 18.39
N LEU A 131 1.83 6.26 17.29
CA LEU A 131 1.81 5.28 16.20
C LEU A 131 2.28 3.89 16.66
N LEU A 132 3.33 3.83 17.50
CA LEU A 132 3.76 2.59 18.14
C LEU A 132 2.67 1.99 19.03
N LEU A 133 1.95 2.83 19.80
CA LEU A 133 0.83 2.38 20.62
C LEU A 133 -0.32 1.83 19.76
N CYS A 134 -0.66 2.49 18.65
CA CYS A 134 -1.64 2.01 17.69
C CYS A 134 -1.21 0.67 17.08
N GLY A 135 0.08 0.50 16.74
CA GLY A 135 0.64 -0.76 16.25
C GLY A 135 0.62 -1.88 17.29
N ALA A 136 0.91 -1.55 18.55
CA ALA A 136 0.82 -2.49 19.66
C ALA A 136 -0.63 -2.94 19.92
N ALA A 137 -1.58 -2.00 19.86
CA ALA A 137 -3.01 -2.26 20.02
C ALA A 137 -3.58 -3.09 18.87
N SER A 138 -3.19 -2.80 17.62
CA SER A 138 -3.59 -3.59 16.46
C SER A 138 -3.01 -5.00 16.48
N GLY A 139 -1.76 -5.17 16.91
CA GLY A 139 -1.15 -6.48 17.17
C GLY A 139 -1.89 -7.25 18.26
N ALA A 140 -2.32 -6.58 19.32
CA ALA A 140 -3.12 -7.20 20.39
C ALA A 140 -4.46 -7.72 19.88
N PHE A 141 -5.17 -6.90 19.09
CA PHE A 141 -6.43 -7.31 18.45
C PHE A 141 -6.21 -8.49 17.49
N THR A 142 -5.21 -8.39 16.63
CA THR A 142 -4.84 -9.43 15.66
C THR A 142 -4.52 -10.76 16.33
N SER A 143 -3.86 -10.74 17.49
CA SER A 143 -3.54 -11.96 18.25
C SER A 143 -4.78 -12.80 18.60
N ILE A 144 -5.93 -12.18 18.86
CA ILE A 144 -7.17 -12.87 19.21
C ILE A 144 -7.69 -13.67 18.01
N LEU A 145 -7.58 -13.11 16.80
CA LEU A 145 -8.03 -13.74 15.57
C LEU A 145 -7.02 -14.79 15.06
N LEU A 146 -5.73 -14.54 15.28
CA LEU A 146 -4.65 -15.36 14.76
C LEU A 146 -4.43 -16.65 15.57
N THR A 147 -4.65 -16.61 16.90
CA THR A 147 -4.36 -17.76 17.78
C THR A 147 -5.07 -19.07 17.39
N PRO A 148 -6.37 -19.08 17.04
CA PRO A 148 -7.05 -20.29 16.55
C PRO A 148 -6.38 -20.88 15.29
N VAL A 149 -5.98 -20.04 14.35
CA VAL A 149 -5.37 -20.45 13.08
C VAL A 149 -3.98 -21.02 13.31
N GLU A 150 -3.19 -20.35 14.15
CA GLU A 150 -1.85 -20.80 14.52
C GLU A 150 -1.87 -22.09 15.32
N LEU A 151 -2.84 -22.28 16.23
CA LEU A 151 -3.01 -23.54 16.95
C LEU A 151 -3.17 -24.70 15.98
N ILE A 152 -4.04 -24.56 14.96
CA ILE A 152 -4.25 -25.60 13.96
C ILE A 152 -2.99 -25.81 13.10
N LYS A 153 -2.33 -24.73 12.66
CA LYS A 153 -1.04 -24.79 11.94
C LYS A 153 0.00 -25.59 12.74
N CYS A 154 0.24 -25.23 13.99
CA CYS A 154 1.23 -25.88 14.84
C CYS A 154 0.91 -27.36 15.05
N LYS A 155 -0.36 -27.71 15.30
CA LYS A 155 -0.78 -29.12 15.44
C LYS A 155 -0.61 -29.93 14.15
N MET A 156 -0.84 -29.33 12.98
CA MET A 156 -0.61 -29.99 11.69
C MET A 156 0.88 -30.27 11.39
N GLN A 157 1.78 -29.50 12.00
CA GLN A 157 3.22 -29.60 11.78
C GLN A 157 3.92 -30.55 12.76
N VAL A 158 3.21 -31.05 13.77
CA VAL A 158 3.73 -32.09 14.68
C VAL A 158 3.99 -33.38 13.88
N PRO A 159 5.19 -33.98 13.98
CA PRO A 159 5.49 -35.24 13.31
C PRO A 159 4.55 -36.35 13.76
N VAL A 160 3.95 -37.07 12.82
CA VAL A 160 3.07 -38.20 13.12
C VAL A 160 3.88 -39.50 13.18
N SER A 161 3.52 -40.41 14.08
CA SER A 161 4.13 -41.73 14.19
C SER A 161 4.02 -42.51 12.87
N ALA A 162 5.05 -43.29 12.55
CA ALA A 162 5.12 -44.06 11.31
C ALA A 162 3.87 -44.95 11.14
N GLY A 163 3.17 -44.80 10.00
CA GLY A 163 2.01 -45.61 9.64
C GLY A 163 0.64 -44.95 9.87
N GLN A 164 0.54 -43.80 10.53
CA GLN A 164 -0.73 -43.07 10.69
C GLN A 164 -0.91 -41.97 9.64
N LYS A 165 -2.12 -41.89 9.06
CA LYS A 165 -2.46 -40.84 8.09
C LYS A 165 -2.60 -39.49 8.79
N PRO A 166 -1.98 -38.45 8.22
CA PRO A 166 -2.14 -37.08 8.66
C PRO A 166 -3.54 -36.59 9.01
N PRO A 167 -3.91 -36.08 10.21
CA PRO A 167 -5.21 -35.43 10.31
C PRO A 167 -5.21 -34.15 9.47
N GLY A 168 -6.31 -33.94 8.73
CA GLY A 168 -6.54 -32.69 8.00
C GLY A 168 -6.94 -31.54 8.94
N PRO A 169 -6.97 -30.29 8.45
CA PRO A 169 -7.32 -29.12 9.27
C PRO A 169 -8.72 -29.24 9.89
N LEU A 170 -9.71 -29.71 9.12
CA LEU A 170 -11.08 -29.90 9.62
C LEU A 170 -11.16 -30.96 10.74
N ALA A 171 -10.42 -32.06 10.59
CA ALA A 171 -10.38 -33.11 11.61
C ALA A 171 -9.77 -32.59 12.93
N LEU A 172 -8.73 -31.76 12.85
CA LEU A 172 -8.13 -31.12 14.02
C LEU A 172 -9.06 -30.09 14.65
N ILE A 173 -9.77 -29.27 13.87
CA ILE A 173 -10.76 -28.32 14.37
C ILE A 173 -11.86 -29.06 15.16
N VAL A 174 -12.42 -30.12 14.58
CA VAL A 174 -13.44 -30.95 15.23
C VAL A 174 -12.88 -31.60 16.50
N SER A 175 -11.65 -32.11 16.46
CA SER A 175 -11.00 -32.72 17.63
C SER A 175 -10.78 -31.71 18.76
N VAL A 176 -10.29 -30.50 18.46
CA VAL A 176 -10.08 -29.44 19.46
C VAL A 176 -11.41 -29.01 20.07
N PHE A 177 -12.43 -28.81 19.24
CA PHE A 177 -13.77 -28.43 19.72
C PHE A 177 -14.37 -29.51 20.62
N ARG A 178 -14.27 -30.79 20.25
CA ARG A 178 -14.79 -31.91 21.05
C ARG A 178 -14.08 -32.09 22.39
N HIS A 179 -12.76 -31.93 22.44
CA HIS A 179 -11.97 -32.19 23.66
C HIS A 179 -11.79 -30.97 24.57
N SER A 180 -11.68 -29.77 24.01
CA SER A 180 -11.35 -28.54 24.75
C SER A 180 -12.44 -27.47 24.69
N GLY A 181 -13.50 -27.68 23.90
CA GLY A 181 -14.55 -26.69 23.66
C GLY A 181 -14.06 -25.48 22.85
N LEU A 182 -14.91 -24.45 22.77
CA LEU A 182 -14.63 -23.22 22.01
C LEU A 182 -13.39 -22.48 22.53
N PHE A 183 -13.23 -22.35 23.84
CA PHE A 183 -12.06 -21.67 24.42
C PHE A 183 -10.74 -22.43 24.23
N GLY A 184 -10.81 -23.70 23.82
CA GLY A 184 -9.63 -24.50 23.46
C GLY A 184 -8.81 -23.93 22.31
N PHE A 185 -9.45 -23.17 21.40
CA PHE A 185 -8.77 -22.55 20.27
C PHE A 185 -7.81 -21.42 20.67
N TRP A 186 -7.98 -20.82 21.84
CA TRP A 186 -7.11 -19.74 22.36
C TRP A 186 -5.95 -20.25 23.22
N ARG A 187 -5.62 -21.54 23.12
CA ARG A 187 -4.45 -22.09 23.80
C ARG A 187 -3.17 -21.44 23.27
N GLY A 188 -2.40 -20.84 24.16
CA GLY A 188 -1.19 -20.08 23.81
C GLY A 188 -1.43 -18.59 23.53
N GLN A 189 -2.66 -18.09 23.71
CA GLN A 189 -3.02 -16.68 23.45
C GLN A 189 -2.06 -15.68 24.09
N LEU A 190 -1.62 -15.89 25.34
CA LEU A 190 -0.70 -14.97 25.99
C LEU A 190 0.65 -14.87 25.25
N GLY A 191 1.14 -16.00 24.73
CA GLY A 191 2.37 -16.00 23.94
C GLY A 191 2.19 -15.33 22.58
N THR A 192 1.05 -15.55 21.92
CA THR A 192 0.70 -14.83 20.68
C THR A 192 0.56 -13.34 20.92
N LEU A 193 -0.12 -12.93 21.99
CA LEU A 193 -0.29 -11.53 22.37
C LEU A 193 1.05 -10.83 22.61
N ILE A 194 1.92 -11.41 23.45
CA ILE A 194 3.26 -10.86 23.72
C ILE A 194 4.06 -10.73 22.42
N ARG A 195 4.01 -11.75 21.56
CA ARG A 195 4.72 -11.73 20.28
C ARG A 195 4.17 -10.68 19.33
N GLU A 196 2.85 -10.58 19.15
CA GLU A 196 2.28 -9.66 18.16
C GLU A 196 2.37 -8.20 18.60
N THR A 197 2.05 -7.92 19.87
CA THR A 197 2.13 -6.56 20.43
C THR A 197 3.58 -6.09 20.50
N GLY A 198 4.46 -6.90 21.12
CA GLY A 198 5.87 -6.57 21.27
C GLY A 198 6.63 -6.61 19.95
N GLY A 199 6.35 -7.62 19.11
CA GLY A 199 6.95 -7.78 17.80
C GLY A 199 6.62 -6.62 16.87
N SER A 200 5.36 -6.16 16.82
CA SER A 200 4.98 -5.00 16.01
C SER A 200 5.76 -3.75 16.41
N ALA A 201 5.85 -3.46 17.72
CA ALA A 201 6.64 -2.34 18.22
C ALA A 201 8.14 -2.48 17.88
N ALA A 202 8.69 -3.69 18.00
CA ALA A 202 10.08 -4.01 17.64
C ALA A 202 10.36 -3.86 16.14
N TRP A 203 9.39 -4.22 15.29
CA TRP A 203 9.46 -4.09 13.84
C TRP A 203 9.49 -2.61 13.46
N PHE A 204 8.49 -1.83 13.89
CA PHE A 204 8.41 -0.41 13.58
C PHE A 204 9.62 0.36 14.15
N GLY A 205 9.98 0.13 15.42
CA GLY A 205 11.12 0.79 16.05
C GLY A 205 12.44 0.51 15.33
N SER A 206 12.66 -0.72 14.86
CA SER A 206 13.86 -1.06 14.10
C SER A 206 13.82 -0.53 12.68
N TYR A 207 12.66 -0.52 12.02
CA TYR A 207 12.53 0.05 10.67
C TYR A 207 12.84 1.55 10.70
N GLU A 208 12.25 2.29 11.64
CA GLU A 208 12.50 3.72 11.81
C GLU A 208 13.93 4.00 12.24
N GLY A 209 14.46 3.27 13.22
CA GLY A 209 15.82 3.49 13.71
C GLY A 209 16.87 3.33 12.60
N VAL A 210 16.72 2.30 11.76
CA VAL A 210 17.63 2.06 10.63
C VAL A 210 17.39 3.07 9.51
N SER A 211 16.14 3.42 9.22
CA SER A 211 15.81 4.44 8.22
C SER A 211 16.37 5.81 8.62
N ALA A 212 16.23 6.20 9.88
CA ALA A 212 16.78 7.43 10.44
C ALA A 212 18.32 7.45 10.39
N PHE A 213 18.97 6.31 10.67
CA PHE A 213 20.41 6.18 10.51
C PHE A 213 20.86 6.42 9.06
N PHE A 214 20.17 5.84 8.07
CA PHE A 214 20.49 6.06 6.66
C PHE A 214 20.21 7.48 6.18
N ARG A 215 19.13 8.11 6.66
CA ARG A 215 18.82 9.53 6.39
C ARG A 215 19.91 10.43 6.98
N GLY A 216 20.33 10.18 8.21
CA GLY A 216 21.40 10.93 8.88
C GLY A 216 22.77 10.78 8.22
N TYR A 217 23.05 9.63 7.62
CA TYR A 217 24.29 9.40 6.85
C TYR A 217 24.25 10.00 5.43
N SER A 218 23.05 10.15 4.85
CA SER A 218 22.85 10.70 3.50
C SER A 218 22.66 12.22 3.48
N ALA A 219 22.45 12.85 4.64
CA ALA A 219 22.38 14.30 4.79
C ALA A 219 23.76 14.92 4.54
N SER A 220 24.03 15.34 3.29
CA SER A 220 25.15 16.25 3.02
C SER A 220 24.84 17.61 3.66
N PRO A 221 25.79 18.26 4.36
CA PRO A 221 25.56 19.56 4.95
C PRO A 221 25.42 20.60 3.83
N THR A 222 24.20 21.06 3.54
CA THR A 222 23.96 22.27 2.75
C THR A 222 24.15 23.49 3.65
N ALA A 223 24.83 24.52 3.13
CA ALA A 223 25.27 25.70 3.87
C ALA A 223 24.13 26.64 4.34
N ASP A 224 22.87 26.33 4.05
CA ASP A 224 21.72 27.10 4.51
C ASP A 224 20.84 26.20 5.37
N GLY A 225 20.63 26.58 6.63
CA GLY A 225 19.93 25.83 7.68
C GLY A 225 18.42 25.63 7.46
N SER A 226 17.95 25.51 6.22
CA SER A 226 16.60 25.07 5.89
C SER A 226 16.56 23.55 5.79
N VAL A 227 15.73 22.91 6.60
CA VAL A 227 15.38 21.48 6.51
C VAL A 227 14.83 21.21 5.11
N SER A 228 15.64 20.66 4.21
CA SER A 228 15.19 20.14 2.92
C SER A 228 14.40 18.86 3.18
N ASP A 229 13.20 18.74 2.61
CA ASP A 229 12.49 17.47 2.44
C ASP A 229 13.50 16.46 1.88
N SER A 230 13.89 15.50 2.72
CA SER A 230 14.88 14.50 2.35
C SER A 230 14.22 13.56 1.34
N PRO A 231 14.85 13.26 0.19
CA PRO A 231 14.28 12.32 -0.77
C PRO A 231 14.04 10.96 -0.11
N PRO A 232 13.02 10.19 -0.57
CA PRO A 232 12.75 8.86 -0.06
C PRO A 232 14.02 7.99 -0.18
N LEU A 233 14.28 7.18 0.86
CA LEU A 233 15.45 6.33 0.92
C LEU A 233 15.52 5.42 -0.32
N PRO A 234 16.69 5.23 -0.93
CA PRO A 234 16.83 4.30 -2.04
C PRO A 234 16.42 2.89 -1.62
N ILE A 235 15.85 2.14 -2.57
CA ILE A 235 15.19 0.84 -2.35
C ILE A 235 16.06 -0.12 -1.52
N TYR A 236 17.36 -0.22 -1.80
CA TYR A 236 18.26 -1.10 -1.05
C TYR A 236 18.37 -0.74 0.45
N GLN A 237 18.28 0.55 0.81
CA GLN A 237 18.29 0.99 2.21
C GLN A 237 16.96 0.66 2.89
N GLN A 238 15.84 0.80 2.19
CA GLN A 238 14.52 0.36 2.66
C GLN A 238 14.47 -1.16 2.87
N MET A 239 15.07 -1.94 1.95
CA MET A 239 15.20 -3.39 2.09
C MET A 239 16.05 -3.78 3.32
N LEU A 240 17.15 -3.07 3.58
CA LEU A 240 17.98 -3.29 4.76
C LEU A 240 17.25 -2.92 6.06
N ALA A 241 16.50 -1.81 6.07
CA ALA A 241 15.64 -1.42 7.18
C ALA A 241 14.54 -2.46 7.45
N GLY A 242 13.89 -2.95 6.39
CA GLY A 242 12.89 -4.02 6.46
C GLY A 242 13.47 -5.36 6.95
N ALA A 243 14.67 -5.72 6.51
CA ALA A 243 15.37 -6.91 6.98
C ALA A 243 15.72 -6.79 8.47
N ALA A 244 16.27 -5.66 8.91
CA ALA A 244 16.56 -5.39 10.31
C ALA A 244 15.30 -5.44 11.17
N ALA A 245 14.20 -4.85 10.70
CA ALA A 245 12.90 -4.90 11.35
C ALA A 245 12.37 -6.33 11.50
N GLY A 246 12.46 -7.14 10.44
CA GLY A 246 12.10 -8.56 10.48
C GLY A 246 12.97 -9.38 11.42
N ILE A 247 14.27 -9.09 11.52
CA ILE A 247 15.17 -9.73 12.47
C ILE A 247 14.79 -9.35 13.91
N SER A 248 14.58 -8.06 14.17
CA SER A 248 14.17 -7.51 15.47
C SER A 248 12.86 -8.13 15.98
N TYR A 249 11.82 -8.15 15.12
CA TYR A 249 10.51 -8.77 15.40
C TYR A 249 10.67 -10.21 15.87
N ASN A 250 11.44 -11.01 15.12
CA ASN A 250 11.58 -12.43 15.40
C ASN A 250 12.50 -12.70 16.60
N PHE A 251 13.53 -11.88 16.84
CA PHE A 251 14.53 -12.13 17.87
C PHE A 251 14.06 -11.75 19.27
N LEU A 252 13.51 -10.54 19.46
CA LEU A 252 13.23 -9.99 20.80
C LEU A 252 12.18 -10.79 21.58
N PHE A 253 11.13 -11.26 20.88
CA PHE A 253 10.03 -12.00 21.50
C PHE A 253 10.05 -13.50 21.16
N TYR A 254 11.20 -14.01 20.69
CA TYR A 254 11.39 -15.43 20.39
C TYR A 254 11.12 -16.37 21.58
N PRO A 255 11.48 -16.01 22.85
CA PRO A 255 11.14 -16.84 24.00
C PRO A 255 9.63 -17.07 24.15
N ALA A 256 8.82 -16.03 23.91
CA ALA A 256 7.37 -16.15 23.99
C ALA A 256 6.81 -17.06 22.89
N ASP A 257 7.38 -16.99 21.69
CA ASP A 257 7.02 -17.86 20.56
C ASP A 257 7.37 -19.33 20.83
N THR A 258 8.50 -19.60 21.47
CA THR A 258 8.91 -20.97 21.83
C THR A 258 7.98 -21.57 22.90
N ILE A 259 7.63 -20.79 23.93
CA ILE A 259 6.68 -21.23 24.97
C ILE A 259 5.30 -21.49 24.34
N LYS A 260 4.80 -20.57 23.51
CA LYS A 260 3.54 -20.71 22.76
C LYS A 260 3.54 -21.98 21.92
N SER A 261 4.56 -22.18 21.09
CA SER A 261 4.62 -23.32 20.18
C SER A 261 4.63 -24.65 20.92
N ARG A 262 5.34 -24.74 22.06
CA ARG A 262 5.31 -25.92 22.93
C ARG A 262 3.92 -26.16 23.54
N MET A 263 3.24 -25.11 23.99
CA MET A 263 1.86 -25.21 24.49
C MET A 263 0.87 -25.64 23.39
N GLN A 264 1.04 -25.18 22.15
CA GLN A 264 0.12 -25.47 21.03
C GLN A 264 0.32 -26.86 20.43
N THR A 265 1.56 -27.37 20.46
CA THR A 265 1.92 -28.69 19.95
C THR A 265 1.69 -29.83 20.94
N GLU A 266 1.43 -29.51 22.20
CA GLU A 266 1.12 -30.52 23.23
C GLU A 266 -0.12 -31.35 22.87
N ASP A 267 -0.03 -32.65 23.10
CA ASP A 267 -0.99 -33.63 22.63
C ASP A 267 -2.32 -33.49 23.37
N VAL A 268 -3.42 -33.34 22.62
CA VAL A 268 -4.75 -33.11 23.20
C VAL A 268 -5.20 -34.31 24.04
N SER A 269 -4.75 -35.51 23.66
CA SER A 269 -5.04 -36.78 24.33
C SER A 269 -4.35 -36.95 25.69
N ARG A 270 -3.27 -36.21 25.97
CA ARG A 270 -2.61 -36.21 27.29
C ARG A 270 -3.35 -35.31 28.30
N LEU A 271 -4.24 -34.43 27.85
CA LEU A 271 -4.99 -33.50 28.71
C LEU A 271 -6.07 -34.18 29.56
N SER A 272 -6.53 -35.37 29.16
CA SER A 272 -7.51 -36.14 29.93
C SER A 272 -6.91 -36.91 31.11
N LEU A 273 -5.57 -37.03 31.18
CA LEU A 273 -4.89 -37.83 32.22
C LEU A 273 -4.29 -36.98 33.34
N ASP A 274 -4.00 -35.70 33.11
CA ASP A 274 -3.36 -34.83 34.10
C ASP A 274 -4.24 -33.58 34.35
N SER A 275 -4.81 -33.48 35.56
CA SER A 275 -5.87 -32.49 35.88
C SER A 275 -5.40 -31.02 35.92
N ARG A 276 -4.12 -30.72 35.65
CA ARG A 276 -3.60 -29.35 35.63
C ARG A 276 -3.07 -28.98 34.25
N ARG A 277 -3.81 -28.11 33.57
CA ARG A 277 -3.37 -27.48 32.32
C ARG A 277 -2.12 -26.63 32.60
N PRO A 278 -0.99 -26.85 31.90
CA PRO A 278 0.21 -26.08 32.14
C PRO A 278 0.01 -24.62 31.68
N THR A 279 0.30 -23.68 32.57
CA THR A 279 0.26 -22.25 32.30
C THR A 279 1.50 -21.81 31.51
N PHE A 280 1.41 -20.66 30.82
CA PHE A 280 2.54 -20.08 30.07
C PHE A 280 3.82 -20.00 30.91
N PHE A 281 3.72 -19.51 32.14
CA PHE A 281 4.85 -19.42 33.07
C PHE A 281 5.38 -20.79 33.51
N SER A 282 4.50 -21.78 33.71
CA SER A 282 4.94 -23.13 34.08
C SER A 282 5.72 -23.82 32.96
N VAL A 283 5.28 -23.65 31.70
CA VAL A 283 6.00 -24.17 30.53
C VAL A 283 7.32 -23.43 30.34
N GLY A 284 7.33 -22.10 30.45
CA GLY A 284 8.56 -21.31 30.40
C GLY A 284 9.58 -21.70 31.48
N LYS A 285 9.12 -21.88 32.73
CA LYS A 285 9.95 -22.36 33.84
C LYS A 285 10.52 -23.76 33.56
N SER A 286 9.72 -24.66 33.02
CA SER A 286 10.16 -26.02 32.66
C SER A 286 11.25 -26.00 31.57
N ILE A 287 11.08 -25.21 30.50
CA ILE A 287 12.08 -25.04 29.44
C ILE A 287 13.38 -24.48 30.03
N TRP A 288 13.28 -23.44 30.86
CA TRP A 288 14.43 -22.79 31.49
C TRP A 288 15.21 -23.77 32.39
N GLN A 289 14.52 -24.55 33.21
CA GLN A 289 15.14 -25.52 34.10
C GLN A 289 15.84 -26.67 33.36
N GLN A 290 15.30 -27.09 32.21
CA GLN A 290 15.83 -28.23 31.44
C GLN A 290 16.94 -27.84 30.47
N HIS A 291 16.78 -26.71 29.76
CA HIS A 291 17.62 -26.35 28.62
C HIS A 291 18.17 -24.92 28.68
N GLY A 292 17.82 -24.15 29.72
CA GLY A 292 18.24 -22.76 29.90
C GLY A 292 17.89 -21.86 28.72
N LEU A 293 18.74 -20.87 28.48
CA LEU A 293 18.57 -19.89 27.40
C LEU A 293 18.57 -20.53 26.01
N LYS A 294 19.37 -21.60 25.81
CA LYS A 294 19.45 -22.33 24.54
C LYS A 294 18.12 -23.00 24.19
N GLY A 295 17.35 -23.42 25.19
CA GLY A 295 16.00 -23.95 25.02
C GLY A 295 15.01 -22.89 24.53
N LEU A 296 15.03 -21.70 25.14
CA LEU A 296 14.13 -20.60 24.78
C LEU A 296 14.38 -20.02 23.38
N TYR A 297 15.61 -20.12 22.87
CA TYR A 297 16.00 -19.64 21.54
C TYR A 297 16.16 -20.76 20.51
N ARG A 298 15.63 -21.95 20.78
CA ARG A 298 15.73 -23.10 19.87
C ARG A 298 14.98 -22.83 18.57
N GLY A 299 15.71 -22.83 17.46
CA GLY A 299 15.17 -22.48 16.12
C GLY A 299 15.22 -20.99 15.78
N CYS A 300 15.76 -20.12 16.65
CA CYS A 300 15.83 -18.69 16.38
C CYS A 300 16.70 -18.40 15.15
N GLY A 301 17.85 -19.08 15.02
CA GLY A 301 18.75 -18.89 13.88
C GLY A 301 18.10 -19.12 12.51
N ILE A 302 17.26 -20.16 12.35
CA ILE A 302 16.55 -20.40 11.09
C ILE A 302 15.45 -19.34 10.85
N THR A 303 14.83 -18.85 11.94
CA THR A 303 13.77 -17.84 11.87
C THR A 303 14.32 -16.45 11.53
N VAL A 304 15.48 -16.08 12.08
CA VAL A 304 16.19 -14.83 11.75
C VAL A 304 16.81 -14.93 10.36
N GLY A 305 17.43 -16.07 10.03
CA GLY A 305 18.07 -16.30 8.74
C GLY A 305 17.10 -16.27 7.55
N ARG A 306 15.82 -16.60 7.74
CA ARG A 306 14.79 -16.48 6.69
C ARG A 306 14.29 -15.05 6.46
N SER A 307 14.45 -14.14 7.43
CA SER A 307 13.84 -12.80 7.35
C SER A 307 14.41 -11.97 6.20
N ALA A 308 15.74 -11.95 6.03
CA ALA A 308 16.38 -11.18 4.98
C ALA A 308 16.09 -11.70 3.55
N PRO A 309 16.20 -13.02 3.25
CA PRO A 309 15.79 -13.55 1.95
C PRO A 309 14.31 -13.35 1.66
N SER A 310 13.43 -13.56 2.64
CA SER A 310 11.99 -13.40 2.45
C SER A 310 11.61 -11.99 2.03
N SER A 311 12.11 -10.97 2.75
CA SER A 311 11.90 -9.58 2.39
C SER A 311 12.44 -9.29 0.99
N ALA A 312 13.65 -9.74 0.66
CA ALA A 312 14.22 -9.54 -0.67
C ALA A 312 13.34 -10.15 -1.78
N PHE A 313 12.87 -11.38 -1.62
CA PHE A 313 12.01 -12.04 -2.62
C PHE A 313 10.64 -11.38 -2.77
N ILE A 314 9.98 -11.00 -1.67
CA ILE A 314 8.67 -10.34 -1.75
C ILE A 314 8.79 -9.02 -2.52
N PHE A 315 9.82 -8.22 -2.22
CA PHE A 315 10.08 -6.97 -2.94
C PHE A 315 10.43 -7.22 -4.42
N SER A 316 11.35 -8.14 -4.72
CA SER A 316 11.70 -8.45 -6.10
C SER A 316 10.52 -8.97 -6.92
N ILE A 317 9.63 -9.76 -6.32
CA ILE A 317 8.42 -10.26 -7.00
C ILE A 317 7.44 -9.12 -7.24
N TYR A 318 7.21 -8.25 -6.26
CA TYR A 318 6.35 -7.07 -6.42
C TYR A 318 6.87 -6.14 -7.52
N GLU A 319 8.17 -5.82 -7.51
CA GLU A 319 8.81 -4.98 -8.53
C GLU A 319 8.79 -5.62 -9.92
N CYS A 320 9.08 -6.92 -9.99
CA CYS A 320 9.01 -7.68 -11.23
C CYS A 320 7.58 -7.65 -11.81
N LEU A 321 6.57 -7.95 -11.00
CA LEU A 321 5.16 -7.91 -11.43
C LEU A 321 4.78 -6.53 -11.93
N ARG A 322 5.16 -5.48 -11.21
CA ARG A 322 4.91 -4.09 -11.61
C ARG A 322 5.61 -3.74 -12.92
N HIS A 323 6.88 -4.09 -13.07
CA HIS A 323 7.67 -3.79 -14.27
C HIS A 323 7.17 -4.53 -15.51
N TYR A 324 6.82 -5.81 -15.38
CA TYR A 324 6.27 -6.60 -16.50
C TYR A 324 4.90 -6.09 -16.92
N PHE A 325 4.01 -5.72 -15.98
CA PHE A 325 2.69 -5.20 -16.33
C PHE A 325 2.75 -3.79 -16.93
N GLU A 326 3.67 -2.93 -16.48
CA GLU A 326 3.93 -1.63 -17.12
C GLU A 326 4.48 -1.81 -18.55
N GLN A 327 5.32 -2.82 -18.79
CA GLN A 327 5.85 -3.15 -20.13
C GLN A 327 4.82 -3.84 -21.05
N ASP A 328 3.97 -4.72 -20.54
CA ASP A 328 2.96 -5.45 -21.33
C ASP A 328 1.76 -4.58 -21.69
N ILE A 329 1.45 -3.52 -20.94
CA ILE A 329 0.54 -2.48 -21.40
C ILE A 329 1.16 -1.71 -22.57
N PHE A 330 2.45 -1.37 -22.48
CA PHE A 330 3.17 -0.72 -23.59
C PHE A 330 3.26 -1.61 -24.83
N LYS A 331 3.50 -2.92 -24.66
CA LYS A 331 3.53 -3.90 -25.77
C LYS A 331 2.15 -4.28 -26.28
N GLY A 332 1.14 -4.31 -25.42
CA GLY A 332 -0.27 -4.53 -25.78
C GLY A 332 -0.81 -3.38 -26.61
N PHE A 333 -0.46 -2.13 -26.25
CA PHE A 333 -0.71 -0.94 -27.09
C PHE A 333 0.08 -0.99 -28.40
N CYS A 334 1.30 -1.55 -28.38
CA CYS A 334 2.15 -1.65 -29.58
C CYS A 334 1.76 -2.82 -30.51
N SER A 335 1.05 -3.85 -30.02
CA SER A 335 0.71 -5.03 -30.85
C SER A 335 -0.56 -4.88 -31.69
N GLN A 336 -1.35 -3.82 -31.49
CA GLN A 336 -2.52 -3.50 -32.33
C GLN A 336 -2.24 -2.50 -33.46
N THR A 337 -0.98 -2.08 -33.65
CA THR A 337 -0.58 -1.28 -34.81
C THR A 337 0.59 -1.95 -35.52
N THR A 338 0.28 -2.77 -36.52
CA THR A 338 1.22 -3.10 -37.58
C THR A 338 1.64 -1.81 -38.29
N LEU A 339 2.85 -1.32 -37.99
CA LEU A 339 3.59 -0.40 -38.84
C LEU A 339 5.01 -0.93 -39.06
N PRO A 340 5.61 -0.66 -40.25
CA PRO A 340 6.70 -1.45 -40.80
C PRO A 340 8.07 -1.14 -40.20
N SER A 341 8.97 -2.10 -40.38
CA SER A 341 10.33 -2.21 -39.84
C SER A 341 11.32 -1.12 -40.28
N TYR A 342 11.11 0.15 -39.91
CA TYR A 342 12.08 1.24 -40.14
C TYR A 342 12.42 2.12 -38.92
N TYR A 343 12.03 1.74 -37.70
CA TYR A 343 12.32 2.52 -36.47
C TYR A 343 13.12 1.79 -35.38
N LEU A 344 13.93 0.78 -35.72
CA LEU A 344 14.78 0.05 -34.77
C LEU A 344 16.27 0.45 -34.82
N LEU A 345 16.61 1.71 -35.11
CA LEU A 345 18.00 2.20 -35.10
C LEU A 345 18.14 3.66 -34.60
N ALA A 346 17.50 4.01 -33.48
CA ALA A 346 17.74 5.31 -32.85
C ALA A 346 17.60 5.29 -31.31
N PHE A 347 18.10 4.26 -30.62
CA PHE A 347 18.37 4.32 -29.18
C PHE A 347 19.58 3.45 -28.82
N SER A 348 20.72 3.81 -29.42
CA SER A 348 22.04 3.39 -28.98
C SER A 348 22.98 4.54 -29.34
N GLN A 349 23.67 5.06 -28.33
CA GLN A 349 24.60 6.21 -28.33
C GLN A 349 24.04 7.54 -27.80
N THR A 350 24.93 8.23 -27.08
CA THR A 350 24.77 9.40 -26.19
C THR A 350 23.98 9.11 -24.90
N GLY A 351 24.57 8.85 -23.73
CA GLY A 351 25.90 9.25 -23.26
C GLY A 351 25.93 10.75 -22.97
N GLN A 352 25.77 11.11 -21.68
CA GLN A 352 25.83 12.46 -21.10
C GLN A 352 24.72 13.45 -21.49
N ILE A 353 23.75 13.62 -20.58
CA ILE A 353 23.05 14.90 -20.43
C ILE A 353 23.06 15.29 -18.96
N THR A 354 23.81 16.36 -18.70
CA THR A 354 23.85 17.16 -17.49
C THR A 354 22.45 17.63 -17.10
N THR A 355 22.04 17.33 -15.86
CA THR A 355 20.79 17.84 -15.28
C THR A 355 20.92 19.33 -14.98
N ASN A 356 20.66 20.15 -16.00
CA ASN A 356 20.37 21.57 -15.81
C ASN A 356 18.85 21.71 -15.62
N ARG A 357 18.37 21.59 -14.38
CA ARG A 357 17.02 22.04 -14.00
C ARG A 357 16.99 23.57 -14.11
N ARG A 358 16.73 24.07 -15.32
CA ARG A 358 16.07 25.36 -15.48
C ARG A 358 14.59 25.13 -15.26
N THR A 359 14.10 25.73 -14.18
CA THR A 359 12.72 26.19 -14.04
C THR A 359 12.27 26.85 -15.34
N SER A 360 11.56 26.10 -16.18
CA SER A 360 10.75 26.68 -17.23
C SER A 360 9.53 27.30 -16.55
N ILE A 361 9.72 28.48 -15.99
CA ILE A 361 8.66 29.48 -15.87
C ILE A 361 8.05 29.55 -17.27
N PHE A 362 6.81 29.08 -17.41
CA PHE A 362 6.02 29.22 -18.62
C PHE A 362 6.10 30.68 -19.04
N LYS A 363 6.82 30.95 -20.14
CA LYS A 363 6.72 32.26 -20.79
C LYS A 363 5.32 32.32 -21.38
N PRO A 364 4.47 33.28 -20.97
CA PRO A 364 3.23 33.53 -21.69
C PRO A 364 3.63 33.95 -23.10
N SER A 365 3.27 33.15 -24.09
CA SER A 365 3.31 33.56 -25.48
C SER A 365 2.33 34.72 -25.62
N THR A 366 2.88 35.92 -25.74
CA THR A 366 2.12 37.12 -26.06
C THR A 366 1.49 36.98 -27.43
N MET A 367 0.17 37.15 -27.46
CA MET A 367 -0.67 37.46 -28.63
C MET A 367 -0.76 36.38 -29.71
N SER A 368 -1.63 35.38 -29.46
CA SER A 368 -2.46 34.81 -30.52
C SER A 368 -3.83 35.46 -30.42
N THR A 369 -4.27 36.13 -31.48
CA THR A 369 -5.56 36.84 -31.59
C THR A 369 -6.72 35.97 -31.09
N SER A 370 -7.32 36.35 -29.96
CA SER A 370 -8.51 35.68 -29.42
C SER A 370 -9.63 35.68 -30.47
N PRO A 371 -10.26 34.53 -30.77
CA PRO A 371 -11.38 34.44 -31.71
C PRO A 371 -12.69 35.08 -31.19
N LEU A 372 -12.66 35.71 -30.02
CA LEU A 372 -13.80 36.33 -29.34
C LEU A 372 -13.74 37.86 -29.44
N THR A 373 -14.91 38.49 -29.58
CA THR A 373 -15.04 39.94 -29.40
C THR A 373 -14.79 40.36 -27.95
N ALA A 374 -14.38 41.61 -27.73
CA ALA A 374 -14.13 42.12 -26.36
C ALA A 374 -15.38 42.00 -25.46
N SER A 375 -16.57 42.22 -26.03
CA SER A 375 -17.85 42.06 -25.31
C SER A 375 -18.14 40.60 -24.95
N GLU A 376 -17.90 39.65 -25.85
CA GLU A 376 -18.06 38.22 -25.55
C GLU A 376 -17.11 37.78 -24.43
N LEU A 377 -15.86 38.26 -24.44
CA LEU A 377 -14.88 37.93 -23.42
C LEU A 377 -15.27 38.47 -22.03
N GLU A 378 -15.80 39.69 -21.96
CA GLU A 378 -16.27 40.30 -20.71
C GLU A 378 -17.49 39.58 -20.14
N ILE A 379 -18.44 39.18 -20.99
CA ILE A 379 -19.61 38.39 -20.56
C ILE A 379 -19.17 37.01 -20.06
N LEU A 380 -18.26 36.36 -20.80
CA LEU A 380 -17.74 35.04 -20.49
C LEU A 380 -17.01 35.03 -19.14
N SER A 381 -16.14 36.03 -18.90
CA SER A 381 -15.40 36.17 -17.65
C SER A 381 -16.32 36.45 -16.46
N THR A 382 -17.23 37.42 -16.60
CA THR A 382 -18.16 37.84 -15.55
C THR A 382 -19.02 36.67 -15.09
N LYS A 383 -19.57 35.90 -16.05
CA LYS A 383 -20.40 34.73 -15.75
C LYS A 383 -19.60 33.59 -15.11
N ALA A 384 -18.38 33.31 -15.57
CA ALA A 384 -17.55 32.27 -14.96
C ALA A 384 -17.15 32.62 -13.52
N ILE A 385 -16.76 33.87 -13.26
CA ILE A 385 -16.41 34.34 -11.91
C ILE A 385 -17.63 34.31 -10.99
N ALA A 386 -18.80 34.77 -11.45
CA ALA A 386 -20.03 34.74 -10.68
C ALA A 386 -20.49 33.30 -10.35
N ALA A 387 -20.27 32.35 -11.26
CA ALA A 387 -20.63 30.93 -11.06
C ALA A 387 -19.89 30.29 -9.88
N LYS A 388 -18.74 30.81 -9.44
CA LYS A 388 -18.07 30.32 -8.22
C LYS A 388 -18.98 30.37 -6.98
N ALA A 389 -19.92 31.31 -6.93
CA ALA A 389 -20.84 31.48 -5.79
C ALA A 389 -21.85 30.33 -5.67
N THR A 390 -22.09 29.54 -6.73
CA THR A 390 -23.03 28.42 -6.73
C THR A 390 -22.34 27.07 -6.52
N ALA A 391 -21.03 27.05 -6.27
CA ALA A 391 -20.27 25.84 -6.00
C ALA A 391 -20.70 25.17 -4.68
N TYR A 392 -20.91 23.86 -4.72
CA TYR A 392 -21.11 23.03 -3.53
C TYR A 392 -19.79 22.33 -3.19
N CYS A 393 -18.97 22.94 -2.32
CA CYS A 393 -17.65 22.41 -1.96
C CYS A 393 -17.41 22.40 -0.43
N PRO A 394 -18.18 21.62 0.35
CA PRO A 394 -18.05 21.62 1.80
C PRO A 394 -16.74 20.99 2.30
N TYR A 395 -16.04 20.17 1.51
CA TYR A 395 -14.84 19.44 1.92
C TYR A 395 -13.57 20.23 1.60
N SER A 396 -13.34 20.59 0.33
CA SER A 396 -12.10 21.29 -0.04
C SER A 396 -12.16 22.80 0.16
N LYS A 397 -13.38 23.38 0.19
CA LYS A 397 -13.63 24.83 0.10
C LYS A 397 -13.08 25.49 -1.18
N PHE A 398 -12.68 24.70 -2.16
CA PHE A 398 -12.14 25.17 -3.43
C PHE A 398 -13.26 25.42 -4.44
N ARG A 399 -13.60 26.70 -4.64
CA ARG A 399 -14.67 27.10 -5.56
C ARG A 399 -14.14 27.25 -6.98
N VAL A 400 -14.81 26.59 -7.91
CA VAL A 400 -14.56 26.68 -9.35
C VAL A 400 -15.85 27.02 -10.04
N GLY A 401 -15.81 28.05 -10.87
CA GLY A 401 -16.89 28.44 -11.77
C GLY A 401 -16.44 28.27 -13.20
N ALA A 402 -17.34 27.82 -14.07
CA ALA A 402 -17.09 27.71 -15.50
C ALA A 402 -18.23 28.37 -16.28
N CYS A 403 -17.92 28.91 -17.45
CA CYS A 403 -18.90 29.42 -18.39
C CYS A 403 -18.48 29.05 -19.81
N ILE A 404 -19.39 28.46 -20.58
CA ILE A 404 -19.18 28.08 -21.97
C ILE A 404 -19.98 29.04 -22.86
N LEU A 405 -19.31 29.56 -23.90
CA LEU A 405 -19.94 30.32 -24.97
C LEU A 405 -20.23 29.38 -26.14
N THR A 406 -21.50 29.25 -26.48
CA THR A 406 -21.98 28.48 -27.63
C THR A 406 -21.79 29.25 -28.93
N GLN A 407 -21.86 28.57 -30.08
CA GLN A 407 -21.78 29.25 -31.38
C GLN A 407 -22.92 30.25 -31.62
N SER A 408 -24.09 30.01 -31.02
CA SER A 408 -25.26 30.91 -31.06
C SER A 408 -25.13 32.14 -30.15
N GLY A 409 -24.06 32.23 -29.34
CA GLY A 409 -23.84 33.35 -28.42
C GLY A 409 -24.45 33.17 -27.02
N GLU A 410 -25.07 32.02 -26.75
CA GLU A 410 -25.60 31.69 -25.42
C GLU A 410 -24.47 31.28 -24.46
N CYS A 411 -24.55 31.75 -23.22
CA CYS A 411 -23.57 31.51 -22.17
C CYS A 411 -24.13 30.58 -21.10
N ILE A 412 -23.52 29.42 -20.93
CA ILE A 412 -23.99 28.36 -20.03
C ILE A 412 -22.98 28.18 -18.91
N THR A 413 -23.44 28.35 -17.67
CA THR A 413 -22.58 28.30 -16.49
C THR A 413 -22.57 26.93 -15.82
N GLY A 414 -21.48 26.63 -15.12
CA GLY A 414 -21.32 25.46 -14.27
C GLY A 414 -20.49 25.80 -13.04
N ALA A 415 -20.71 25.06 -11.97
CA ALA A 415 -19.94 25.16 -10.73
C ALA A 415 -19.61 23.77 -10.21
N ASN A 416 -18.52 23.63 -9.47
CA ASN A 416 -18.14 22.31 -8.94
C ASN A 416 -19.10 21.85 -7.84
N VAL A 417 -19.37 20.55 -7.82
CA VAL A 417 -20.20 19.86 -6.83
C VAL A 417 -19.40 18.70 -6.25
N GLU A 418 -19.08 18.80 -4.97
CA GLU A 418 -18.39 17.77 -4.23
C GLU A 418 -19.35 16.74 -3.62
N ASN A 419 -18.81 15.57 -3.33
CA ASN A 419 -19.52 14.48 -2.70
C ASN A 419 -18.59 13.79 -1.70
N ALA A 420 -19.15 13.23 -0.62
CA ALA A 420 -18.39 12.45 0.37
C ALA A 420 -17.64 11.27 -0.27
N SER A 421 -18.20 10.70 -1.34
CA SER A 421 -17.50 9.79 -2.23
C SER A 421 -16.79 10.62 -3.31
N TYR A 422 -15.54 11.00 -3.07
CA TYR A 422 -14.79 11.91 -3.94
C TYR A 422 -14.80 11.54 -5.44
N PRO A 423 -14.76 10.26 -5.86
CA PRO A 423 -14.80 9.90 -7.29
C PRO A 423 -16.09 10.31 -8.02
N VAL A 424 -17.20 10.53 -7.31
CA VAL A 424 -18.47 10.96 -7.93
C VAL A 424 -18.65 12.48 -7.97
N GLY A 425 -17.68 13.24 -7.45
CA GLY A 425 -17.66 14.70 -7.56
C GLY A 425 -17.60 15.15 -9.03
N THR A 426 -18.26 16.28 -9.33
CA THR A 426 -18.32 16.84 -10.68
C THR A 426 -17.71 18.23 -10.72
N CYS A 427 -16.74 18.44 -11.61
CA CYS A 427 -16.06 19.71 -11.78
C CYS A 427 -16.92 20.70 -12.59
N ALA A 428 -16.65 21.99 -12.43
CA ALA A 428 -17.45 23.06 -13.04
C ALA A 428 -17.53 22.95 -14.57
N GLU A 429 -16.44 22.58 -15.23
CA GLU A 429 -16.38 22.44 -16.70
C GLU A 429 -17.30 21.32 -17.19
N ARG A 430 -17.30 20.17 -16.50
CA ARG A 430 -18.22 19.06 -16.82
C ARG A 430 -19.67 19.42 -16.57
N VAL A 431 -19.97 20.19 -15.52
CA VAL A 431 -21.32 20.71 -15.28
C VAL A 431 -21.75 21.64 -16.41
N ALA A 432 -20.90 22.59 -16.82
CA ALA A 432 -21.20 23.53 -17.89
C ALA A 432 -21.43 22.81 -19.23
N PHE A 433 -20.52 21.92 -19.63
CA PHE A 433 -20.65 21.17 -20.89
C PHE A 433 -21.86 20.22 -20.84
N GLY A 434 -22.03 19.48 -19.75
CA GLY A 434 -23.17 18.56 -19.59
C GLY A 434 -24.50 19.30 -19.69
N THR A 435 -24.62 20.46 -19.05
CA THR A 435 -25.81 21.31 -19.14
C THR A 435 -26.04 21.79 -20.57
N ALA A 436 -24.99 22.26 -21.24
CA ALA A 436 -25.08 22.74 -22.61
C ALA A 436 -25.50 21.66 -23.62
N ILE A 437 -24.95 20.46 -23.47
CA ILE A 437 -25.25 19.32 -24.34
C ILE A 437 -26.69 18.85 -24.15
N VAL A 438 -27.16 18.76 -22.89
CA VAL A 438 -28.55 18.40 -22.58
C VAL A 438 -29.53 19.46 -23.07
N ALA A 439 -29.14 20.74 -23.06
CA ALA A 439 -29.91 21.84 -23.66
C ALA A 439 -29.89 21.84 -25.20
N GLY A 440 -29.15 20.91 -25.84
CA GLY A 440 -29.14 20.71 -27.28
C GLY A 440 -27.99 21.41 -28.03
N HIS A 441 -27.06 22.07 -27.33
CA HIS A 441 -25.89 22.70 -27.96
C HIS A 441 -24.80 21.66 -28.24
N LYS A 442 -24.25 21.71 -29.45
CA LYS A 442 -23.18 20.79 -29.89
C LYS A 442 -21.92 21.50 -30.37
N ASP A 443 -21.98 22.81 -30.57
CA ASP A 443 -20.89 23.64 -31.08
C ASP A 443 -20.58 24.80 -30.13
N PHE A 444 -19.30 24.96 -29.81
CA PHE A 444 -18.81 25.88 -28.77
C PHE A 444 -17.68 26.76 -29.29
N LYS A 445 -17.68 28.04 -28.90
CA LYS A 445 -16.64 29.02 -29.24
C LYS A 445 -15.47 29.01 -28.26
N ALA A 446 -15.76 28.99 -26.96
CA ALA A 446 -14.77 29.09 -25.89
C ALA A 446 -15.35 28.67 -24.54
N ILE A 447 -14.46 28.39 -23.59
CA ILE A 447 -14.81 28.23 -22.17
C ILE A 447 -13.94 29.13 -21.30
N ALA A 448 -14.53 29.73 -20.28
CA ALA A 448 -13.81 30.34 -19.16
C ALA A 448 -13.97 29.50 -17.90
N VAL A 449 -12.87 29.34 -17.17
CA VAL A 449 -12.78 28.66 -15.88
C VAL A 449 -12.18 29.64 -14.88
N ALA A 450 -12.89 29.89 -13.79
CA ALA A 450 -12.48 30.83 -12.75
C ALA A 450 -12.28 30.10 -11.43
N THR A 451 -11.18 30.44 -10.74
CA THR A 451 -10.84 29.89 -9.42
C THR A 451 -10.53 31.01 -8.42
N ASP A 452 -10.28 30.65 -7.16
CA ASP A 452 -9.89 31.60 -6.11
C ASP A 452 -8.36 31.72 -5.92
N ILE A 453 -7.57 30.90 -6.61
CA ILE A 453 -6.10 30.83 -6.45
C ILE A 453 -5.36 31.64 -7.53
N LYS A 454 -4.06 31.87 -7.30
CA LYS A 454 -3.14 32.54 -8.23
C LYS A 454 -1.89 31.67 -8.44
N PRO A 455 -1.48 31.39 -9.69
CA PRO A 455 -2.23 31.62 -10.93
C PRO A 455 -3.52 30.78 -10.97
N GLY A 456 -4.46 31.14 -11.85
CA GLY A 456 -5.72 30.42 -12.00
C GLY A 456 -5.49 28.93 -12.29
N ALA A 457 -6.30 28.07 -11.69
CA ALA A 457 -6.09 26.62 -11.80
C ALA A 457 -6.41 26.12 -13.22
N SER A 458 -5.60 25.18 -13.68
CA SER A 458 -5.88 24.48 -14.94
C SER A 458 -6.96 23.41 -14.75
N PRO A 459 -7.85 23.19 -15.74
CA PRO A 459 -8.83 22.10 -15.69
C PRO A 459 -8.16 20.75 -15.39
N CYS A 460 -8.83 19.89 -14.62
CA CYS A 460 -8.30 18.57 -14.29
C CYS A 460 -8.25 17.64 -15.52
N GLY A 461 -7.47 16.55 -15.46
CA GLY A 461 -7.31 15.62 -16.58
C GLY A 461 -8.64 15.05 -17.10
N MET A 462 -9.58 14.76 -16.20
CA MET A 462 -10.91 14.26 -16.59
C MET A 462 -11.72 15.32 -17.34
N CYS A 463 -11.67 16.59 -16.92
CA CYS A 463 -12.30 17.68 -17.65
C CYS A 463 -11.65 17.87 -19.01
N ARG A 464 -10.31 17.86 -19.09
CA ARG A 464 -9.59 18.00 -20.37
C ARG A 464 -10.02 16.92 -21.36
N GLN A 465 -10.06 15.66 -20.93
CA GLN A 465 -10.51 14.55 -21.78
C GLN A 465 -11.99 14.66 -22.15
N PHE A 466 -12.85 15.08 -21.22
CA PHE A 466 -14.28 15.27 -21.48
C PHE A 466 -14.55 16.42 -22.46
N MET A 467 -13.89 17.56 -22.29
CA MET A 467 -14.01 18.71 -23.19
C MET A 467 -13.52 18.35 -24.60
N ARG A 468 -12.46 17.54 -24.71
CA ARG A 468 -11.91 17.12 -26.00
C ARG A 468 -12.92 16.38 -26.89
N GLU A 469 -13.87 15.67 -26.31
CA GLU A 469 -14.96 15.00 -27.05
C GLU A 469 -15.78 15.98 -27.89
N PHE A 470 -16.00 17.19 -27.35
CA PHE A 470 -16.88 18.20 -27.93
C PHE A 470 -16.13 19.39 -28.55
N THR A 471 -14.79 19.35 -28.56
CA THR A 471 -13.96 20.49 -28.94
C THR A 471 -12.78 20.06 -29.82
N THR A 472 -12.30 20.98 -30.66
CA THR A 472 -11.11 20.78 -31.48
C THR A 472 -9.83 21.12 -30.70
N PRO A 473 -8.65 20.63 -31.11
CA PRO A 473 -7.39 21.00 -30.48
C PRO A 473 -7.12 22.51 -30.44
N SER A 474 -7.70 23.28 -31.37
CA SER A 474 -7.59 24.75 -31.41
C SER A 474 -8.57 25.48 -30.46
N PHE A 475 -9.45 24.76 -29.76
CA PHE A 475 -10.47 25.38 -28.92
C PHE A 475 -9.85 26.15 -27.73
N PRO A 476 -10.18 27.44 -27.53
CA PRO A 476 -9.57 28.27 -26.51
C PRO A 476 -10.19 28.07 -25.12
N VAL A 477 -9.32 27.93 -24.11
CA VAL A 477 -9.65 27.81 -22.69
C VAL A 477 -9.06 28.99 -21.93
N TYR A 478 -9.93 29.80 -21.33
CA TYR A 478 -9.56 30.98 -20.54
C TYR A 478 -9.55 30.62 -19.05
N MET A 479 -8.40 30.70 -18.40
CA MET A 479 -8.22 30.35 -16.98
C MET A 479 -8.03 31.62 -16.17
N TYR A 480 -9.03 32.00 -15.38
CA TYR A 480 -9.07 33.17 -14.53
C TYR A 480 -8.61 32.85 -13.10
N ASP A 481 -7.75 33.72 -12.57
CA ASP A 481 -7.27 33.68 -11.19
C ASP A 481 -8.19 34.45 -10.22
N GLY A 482 -7.84 34.46 -8.94
CA GLY A 482 -8.58 35.18 -7.90
C GLY A 482 -8.65 36.71 -8.06
N ASP A 483 -7.77 37.32 -8.86
CA ASP A 483 -7.78 38.77 -9.17
C ASP A 483 -8.55 39.09 -10.45
N GLY A 484 -9.00 38.09 -11.19
CA GLY A 484 -9.62 38.26 -12.50
C GLY A 484 -8.61 38.40 -13.65
N ASN A 485 -7.31 38.18 -13.41
CA ASN A 485 -6.35 38.02 -14.49
C ASN A 485 -6.55 36.65 -15.14
N HIS A 486 -6.28 36.54 -16.44
CA HIS A 486 -6.46 35.28 -17.15
C HIS A 486 -5.25 34.89 -17.99
N THR A 487 -5.15 33.57 -18.19
CA THR A 487 -4.26 32.95 -19.15
C THR A 487 -5.08 32.18 -20.17
N VAL A 488 -4.70 32.24 -21.45
CA VAL A 488 -5.40 31.56 -22.54
C VAL A 488 -4.52 30.44 -23.04
N VAL A 489 -5.08 29.24 -23.13
CA VAL A 489 -4.40 28.05 -23.64
C VAL A 489 -5.38 27.29 -24.52
N THR A 490 -4.89 26.66 -25.58
CA THR A 490 -5.72 25.82 -26.46
C THR A 490 -5.92 24.43 -25.87
N MET A 491 -6.99 23.73 -26.28
CA MET A 491 -7.25 22.36 -25.84
C MET A 491 -6.10 21.39 -26.20
N GLY A 492 -5.45 21.58 -27.35
CA GLY A 492 -4.31 20.78 -27.78
C GLY A 492 -3.06 21.01 -26.94
N GLU A 493 -2.85 22.23 -26.44
CA GLU A 493 -1.77 22.53 -25.48
C GLU A 493 -2.08 22.00 -24.08
N LEU A 494 -3.36 22.02 -23.66
CA LEU A 494 -3.78 21.47 -22.37
C LEU A 494 -3.75 19.94 -22.34
N LEU A 495 -4.04 19.28 -23.46
CA LEU A 495 -4.00 17.82 -23.57
C LEU A 495 -3.38 17.37 -24.91
N PRO A 496 -2.04 17.41 -25.01
CA PRO A 496 -1.32 16.97 -26.20
C PRO A 496 -1.54 15.47 -26.47
N GLY A 497 -1.70 15.09 -27.74
CA GLY A 497 -1.93 13.69 -28.13
C GLY A 497 -3.24 13.11 -27.61
N SER A 498 -4.24 13.96 -27.39
CA SER A 498 -5.53 13.55 -26.83
C SER A 498 -6.33 12.62 -27.75
N PHE A 499 -6.85 11.54 -27.16
CA PHE A 499 -7.85 10.69 -27.79
C PHE A 499 -9.16 11.46 -27.98
N GLY A 500 -9.78 11.37 -29.15
CA GLY A 500 -11.07 11.99 -29.42
C GLY A 500 -11.84 11.30 -30.55
N PRO A 501 -12.94 11.92 -31.02
CA PRO A 501 -13.80 11.32 -32.04
C PRO A 501 -13.10 10.92 -33.34
N ASN A 502 -11.97 11.57 -33.66
CA ASN A 502 -11.18 11.29 -34.87
C ASN A 502 -10.36 9.99 -34.77
N ASP A 503 -10.16 9.46 -33.56
CA ASP A 503 -9.40 8.22 -33.32
C ASP A 503 -10.31 6.98 -33.30
N LEU A 504 -11.63 7.18 -33.32
CA LEU A 504 -12.62 6.12 -33.41
C LEU A 504 -12.82 5.74 -34.88
N LEU A 505 -12.66 4.46 -35.22
CA LEU A 505 -12.99 3.92 -36.53
C LEU A 505 -14.44 4.29 -36.90
N SER A 506 -14.67 4.67 -38.15
CA SER A 506 -16.03 4.94 -38.61
C SER A 506 -16.88 3.67 -38.46
N ARG A 507 -18.19 3.80 -38.19
CA ARG A 507 -19.08 2.63 -38.08
C ARG A 507 -19.01 1.71 -39.32
N SER A 508 -18.76 2.28 -40.50
CA SER A 508 -18.56 1.53 -41.74
C SER A 508 -17.26 0.70 -41.81
N GLU A 509 -16.27 1.03 -40.98
CA GLU A 509 -15.00 0.32 -40.87
C GLU A 509 -14.98 -0.68 -39.71
N GLN A 510 -15.86 -0.53 -38.72
CA GLN A 510 -16.01 -1.49 -37.61
C GLN A 510 -16.82 -2.74 -37.99
N ASP A 511 -17.68 -2.65 -39.01
CA ASP A 511 -18.52 -3.75 -39.50
C ASP A 511 -17.87 -4.57 -40.64
N LYS A 512 -16.60 -4.30 -40.99
CA LYS A 512 -15.78 -5.08 -41.93
C LYS A 512 -14.74 -5.89 -41.17
#